data_AF-A0A9W6ZU19-F1
#
_entry.id   AF-A0A9W6ZU19-F1
#
_cell.length_a   1.000
_cell.length_b   1.000
_cell.length_c   1.000
_cell.angle_alpha   90.00
_cell.angle_beta   90.00
_cell.angle_gamma   90.00
#
_symmetry.space_group_name_H-M   'P 1'
#
loop_
_entity.id
_entity.type
_entity.pdbx_description
1 polymer ?
#
loop_
_entity_poly.entity_id
_entity_poly.type
_entity_poly.pdbx_seq_one_letter_code
_entity_poly.pdbx_strand_id
1 'polypeptide(L)'
;MLTVDRKVPWGRPSEDVIARRRSRKAHTLHRQRLKDTHRLVDSNEPQTTNMTHLRVRAKKRQMADDRLQEIANENRKLMEKMSAIMRNKGPQVGRGAKTRKSPTRLRPLQRGEAIYNKGGLHTVVRKREQNRIADENRAILARIKNGKNTRSFYDHGRMGKEEKERLKYIKNISKSYQRDVRVQKAKARKQMMQSSIAQNTMFAPTSMGGPAGYGGLGGGGGG
;
A
#
# COMPACT_ATOMS: atom_id res chain seq x y z
N MET A 1 45.08 -9.79 -84.51
CA MET A 1 45.10 -10.46 -83.19
C MET A 1 44.86 -9.40 -82.13
N LEU A 2 43.63 -9.32 -81.58
CA LEU A 2 43.31 -8.36 -80.52
C LEU A 2 43.64 -8.99 -79.16
N THR A 3 44.70 -8.50 -78.53
CA THR A 3 45.08 -8.85 -77.17
C THR A 3 44.09 -8.20 -76.20
N VAL A 4 43.43 -9.01 -75.37
CA VAL A 4 42.48 -8.53 -74.36
C VAL A 4 43.29 -7.90 -73.23
N ASP A 5 43.32 -6.57 -73.19
CA ASP A 5 44.00 -5.77 -72.17
C ASP A 5 43.34 -5.99 -70.80
N ARG A 6 44.02 -6.76 -69.92
CA ARG A 6 43.64 -6.98 -68.52
C ARG A 6 44.15 -5.85 -67.63
N LYS A 7 43.89 -4.61 -68.02
CA LYS A 7 44.09 -3.44 -67.18
C LYS A 7 43.22 -3.60 -65.93
N VAL A 8 43.84 -3.90 -64.79
CA VAL A 8 43.24 -3.64 -63.47
C VAL A 8 43.66 -2.19 -63.15
N PRO A 9 42.78 -1.20 -63.39
CA PRO A 9 43.16 0.19 -63.28
C PRO A 9 43.02 0.59 -61.82
N TRP A 10 43.98 1.35 -61.30
CA TRP A 10 44.00 1.86 -59.93
C TRP A 10 42.95 2.97 -59.69
N GLY A 11 41.71 2.75 -60.10
CA GLY A 11 40.53 3.52 -59.71
C GLY A 11 39.63 2.63 -58.86
N ARG A 12 39.12 3.16 -57.73
CA ARG A 12 38.11 2.48 -56.91
C ARG A 12 37.03 1.89 -57.84
N PRO A 13 36.94 0.56 -57.98
CA PRO A 13 35.92 -0.03 -58.84
C PRO A 13 34.58 0.28 -58.19
N SER A 14 33.70 0.95 -58.93
CA SER A 14 32.33 1.31 -58.54
C SER A 14 31.66 0.14 -57.79
N GLU A 15 31.59 0.25 -56.46
CA GLU A 15 31.17 -0.82 -55.52
C GLU A 15 31.64 -2.22 -55.93
N ASP A 16 32.76 -2.71 -55.39
CA ASP A 16 33.07 -4.15 -55.42
C ASP A 16 31.80 -4.94 -55.06
N VAL A 17 31.20 -5.58 -56.07
CA VAL A 17 29.87 -6.19 -55.97
C VAL A 17 29.90 -7.33 -54.95
N ILE A 18 31.06 -7.97 -54.82
CA ILE A 18 31.31 -9.01 -53.82
C ILE A 18 31.38 -8.38 -52.43
N ALA A 19 32.13 -7.29 -52.25
CA ALA A 19 32.15 -6.56 -50.98
C ALA A 19 30.76 -6.02 -50.60
N ARG A 20 30.01 -5.43 -51.54
CA ARG A 20 28.66 -4.92 -51.32
C ARG A 20 27.68 -6.02 -50.92
N ARG A 21 27.73 -7.17 -51.60
CA ARG A 21 26.91 -8.35 -51.26
C ARG A 21 27.25 -8.89 -49.87
N ARG A 22 28.55 -8.95 -49.52
CA ARG A 22 29.01 -9.35 -48.19
C ARG A 22 28.53 -8.37 -47.11
N SER A 23 28.67 -7.06 -47.33
CA SER A 23 28.19 -6.02 -46.41
C SER A 23 26.68 -6.07 -46.22
N ARG A 24 25.90 -6.28 -47.29
CA ARG A 24 24.45 -6.48 -47.20
C ARG A 24 24.10 -7.72 -46.38
N LYS A 25 24.75 -8.86 -46.63
CA LYS A 25 24.53 -10.11 -45.89
C LYS A 25 24.91 -9.97 -44.40
N ALA A 26 26.01 -9.29 -44.11
CA ALA A 26 26.43 -8.98 -42.74
C ALA A 26 25.41 -8.07 -42.04
N HIS A 27 24.92 -7.04 -42.73
CA HIS A 27 23.88 -6.15 -42.21
C HIS A 27 22.55 -6.89 -41.98
N THR A 28 22.11 -7.76 -42.90
CA THR A 28 20.89 -8.56 -42.70
C THR A 28 21.03 -9.52 -41.52
N LEU A 29 22.18 -10.21 -41.39
CA LEU A 29 22.46 -11.08 -40.24
C LEU A 29 22.52 -10.30 -38.93
N HIS A 30 23.13 -9.12 -38.93
CA HIS A 30 23.16 -8.24 -37.76
C HIS A 30 21.75 -7.80 -37.36
N ARG A 31 20.91 -7.41 -38.33
CA ARG A 31 19.50 -7.06 -38.08
C ARG A 31 18.69 -8.25 -37.57
N GLN A 32 18.93 -9.46 -38.07
CA GLN A 32 18.32 -10.69 -37.54
C GLN A 32 18.74 -10.92 -36.09
N ARG A 33 20.05 -10.88 -35.79
CA ARG A 33 20.55 -11.02 -34.41
C ARG A 33 19.97 -9.98 -33.46
N LEU A 34 19.84 -8.72 -33.88
CA LEU A 34 19.20 -7.68 -33.06
C LEU A 34 17.71 -7.95 -32.83
N LYS A 35 17.00 -8.53 -33.80
CA LYS A 35 15.60 -8.94 -33.64
C LYS A 35 15.47 -10.13 -32.68
N ASP A 36 16.38 -11.08 -32.76
CA ASP A 36 16.38 -12.30 -31.95
C ASP A 36 16.97 -12.08 -30.54
N THR A 37 17.63 -10.94 -30.32
CA THR A 37 18.16 -10.56 -29.02
C THR A 37 16.99 -10.25 -28.08
N HIS A 38 16.80 -11.12 -27.09
CA HIS A 38 15.83 -10.92 -26.02
C HIS A 38 16.52 -10.36 -24.77
N ARG A 39 15.72 -9.75 -23.89
CA ARG A 39 16.19 -9.28 -22.58
C ARG A 39 16.65 -10.49 -21.72
N LEU A 40 17.89 -10.45 -21.23
CA LEU A 40 18.44 -11.47 -20.33
C LEU A 40 17.88 -11.37 -18.90
N VAL A 41 17.40 -10.19 -18.51
CA VAL A 41 16.83 -9.96 -17.19
C VAL A 41 15.32 -9.96 -17.31
N ASP A 42 14.68 -11.01 -16.79
CA ASP A 42 13.25 -11.00 -16.59
C ASP A 42 12.90 -10.01 -15.49
N SER A 43 12.12 -8.99 -15.86
CA SER A 43 11.60 -7.97 -14.93
C SER A 43 10.10 -8.12 -14.70
N ASN A 44 9.50 -9.22 -15.18
CA ASN A 44 8.10 -9.52 -14.92
C ASN A 44 7.89 -9.88 -13.45
N GLU A 45 6.64 -9.76 -13.00
CA GLU A 45 6.26 -10.14 -11.64
C GLU A 45 6.45 -11.66 -11.44
N PRO A 46 7.13 -12.10 -10.37
CA PRO A 46 7.31 -13.53 -10.14
C PRO A 46 5.96 -14.20 -9.86
N GLN A 47 5.76 -15.40 -10.38
CA GLN A 47 4.50 -16.17 -10.29
C GLN A 47 3.99 -16.36 -8.84
N THR A 48 4.91 -16.31 -7.87
CA THR A 48 4.63 -16.47 -6.44
C THR A 48 3.85 -15.31 -5.80
N THR A 49 3.84 -14.14 -6.41
CA THR A 49 3.12 -12.95 -5.92
C THR A 49 1.60 -13.14 -5.89
N ASN A 50 1.06 -13.86 -6.87
CA ASN A 50 -0.36 -14.11 -7.04
C ASN A 50 -0.86 -15.33 -6.24
N MET A 51 0.03 -16.04 -5.52
CA MET A 51 -0.32 -17.18 -4.69
C MET A 51 -0.93 -16.72 -3.36
N THR A 52 -2.24 -16.86 -3.21
CA THR A 52 -3.00 -16.43 -2.02
C THR A 52 -2.53 -17.08 -0.73
N HIS A 53 -2.13 -18.35 -0.78
CA HIS A 53 -1.67 -19.13 0.39
C HIS A 53 -0.32 -18.67 0.94
N LEU A 54 0.52 -18.01 0.13
CA LEU A 54 1.76 -17.38 0.61
C LEU A 54 1.50 -16.01 1.27
N ARG A 55 0.43 -15.33 0.84
CA ARG A 55 0.05 -14.01 1.33
C ARG A 55 -0.78 -14.07 2.62
N VAL A 56 -1.59 -15.12 2.79
CA VAL A 56 -2.57 -15.22 3.87
C VAL A 56 -2.32 -16.44 4.73
N ARG A 57 -2.22 -16.24 6.04
CA ARG A 57 -2.18 -17.32 7.03
C ARG A 57 -3.60 -17.73 7.39
N ALA A 58 -4.27 -18.47 6.51
CA ALA A 58 -5.70 -18.82 6.62
C ALA A 58 -6.06 -19.41 8.00
N LYS A 59 -5.30 -20.40 8.48
CA LYS A 59 -5.50 -21.02 9.80
C LYS A 59 -5.37 -20.01 10.96
N LYS A 60 -4.46 -19.04 10.85
CA LYS A 60 -4.30 -18.01 11.89
C LYS A 60 -5.51 -17.07 11.94
N ARG A 61 -6.06 -16.73 10.77
CA ARG A 61 -7.28 -15.93 10.66
C ARG A 61 -8.47 -16.68 11.24
N GLN A 62 -8.64 -17.95 10.85
CA GLN A 62 -9.68 -18.81 11.39
C GLN A 62 -9.64 -18.89 12.92
N MET A 63 -8.48 -19.17 13.53
CA MET A 63 -8.37 -19.20 14.99
C MET A 63 -8.71 -17.86 15.67
N ALA A 64 -8.48 -16.73 15.00
CA ALA A 64 -8.86 -15.42 15.53
C ALA A 64 -10.38 -15.20 15.44
N ASP A 65 -10.99 -15.62 14.34
CA ASP A 65 -12.44 -15.55 14.14
C ASP A 65 -13.17 -16.47 15.15
N ASP A 66 -12.67 -17.70 15.34
CA ASP A 66 -13.21 -18.66 16.33
C ASP A 66 -13.16 -18.07 17.75
N ARG A 67 -12.03 -17.47 18.14
CA ARG A 67 -11.86 -16.83 19.45
C ARG A 67 -12.79 -15.62 19.63
N LEU A 68 -13.00 -14.82 18.58
CA LEU A 68 -13.93 -13.69 18.62
C LEU A 68 -15.38 -14.16 18.79
N GLN A 69 -15.74 -15.26 18.13
CA GLN A 69 -17.07 -15.86 18.27
C GLN A 69 -17.31 -16.41 19.67
N GLU A 70 -16.30 -17.05 20.28
CA GLU A 70 -16.34 -17.51 21.66
C GLU A 70 -16.59 -16.35 22.64
N ILE A 71 -15.82 -15.27 22.53
CA ILE A 71 -16.00 -14.05 23.34
C ILE A 71 -17.41 -13.46 23.15
N ALA A 72 -17.92 -13.41 21.91
CA ALA A 72 -19.25 -12.88 21.64
C ALA A 72 -20.35 -13.72 22.31
N ASN A 73 -20.20 -15.05 22.29
CA ASN A 73 -21.12 -15.97 22.94
C ASN A 73 -21.10 -15.83 24.48
N GLU A 74 -19.92 -15.65 25.07
CA GLU A 74 -19.77 -15.40 26.51
C GLU A 74 -20.39 -14.06 26.92
N ASN A 75 -20.14 -13.00 26.15
CA ASN A 75 -20.73 -11.69 26.38
C ASN A 75 -22.26 -11.74 26.30
N ARG A 76 -22.82 -12.48 25.33
CA ARG A 76 -24.26 -12.69 25.23
C ARG A 76 -24.82 -13.38 26.48
N LYS A 77 -24.19 -14.47 26.93
CA LYS A 77 -24.59 -15.18 28.16
C LYS A 77 -24.51 -14.28 29.39
N LEU A 78 -23.47 -13.45 29.49
CA LEU A 78 -23.33 -12.49 30.58
C LEU A 78 -24.47 -11.47 30.59
N MET A 79 -24.76 -10.85 29.45
CA MET A 79 -25.85 -9.87 29.33
C MET A 79 -27.22 -10.49 29.61
N GLU A 80 -27.45 -11.73 29.18
CA GLU A 80 -28.67 -12.47 29.49
C GLU A 80 -28.81 -12.68 31.00
N LYS A 81 -27.75 -13.11 31.70
CA LYS A 81 -27.73 -13.25 33.16
C LYS A 81 -27.93 -11.92 33.89
N MET A 82 -27.25 -10.86 33.47
CA MET A 82 -27.43 -9.51 34.03
C MET A 82 -28.87 -9.02 33.84
N SER A 83 -29.44 -9.22 32.66
CA SER A 83 -30.82 -8.84 32.37
C SER A 83 -31.83 -9.64 33.21
N ALA A 84 -31.59 -10.92 33.47
CA ALA A 84 -32.42 -11.73 34.35
C ALA A 84 -32.37 -11.23 35.79
N ILE A 85 -31.18 -10.85 36.29
CA ILE A 85 -31.03 -10.25 37.63
C ILE A 85 -31.75 -8.90 37.71
N MET A 86 -31.61 -8.04 36.70
CA MET A 86 -32.29 -6.73 36.63
C MET A 86 -33.82 -6.88 36.56
N ARG A 87 -34.33 -7.85 35.79
CA ARG A 87 -35.78 -8.15 35.72
C ARG A 87 -36.33 -8.66 37.04
N ASN A 88 -35.54 -9.44 37.79
CA ASN A 88 -35.98 -10.06 39.03
C ASN A 88 -35.68 -9.21 40.28
N LYS A 89 -35.13 -7.99 40.14
CA LYS A 89 -34.77 -7.12 41.27
C LYS A 89 -35.00 -5.64 40.94
N GLY A 90 -36.20 -5.15 41.27
CA GLY A 90 -36.52 -3.72 41.26
C GLY A 90 -37.80 -3.42 42.06
N PRO A 91 -37.72 -2.72 43.20
CA PRO A 91 -38.86 -2.10 43.86
C PRO A 91 -39.44 -0.99 42.98
N GLN A 92 -40.77 -0.94 42.85
CA GLN A 92 -41.48 0.13 42.17
C GLN A 92 -41.29 1.46 42.90
N VAL A 93 -40.64 2.44 42.27
CA VAL A 93 -40.77 3.86 42.65
C VAL A 93 -40.73 4.76 41.40
N GLY A 94 -41.85 5.46 41.14
CA GLY A 94 -41.81 6.92 40.88
C GLY A 94 -41.52 7.47 39.46
N ARG A 95 -42.57 7.52 38.63
CA ARG A 95 -43.07 8.65 37.79
C ARG A 95 -42.18 9.86 37.37
N GLY A 96 -42.37 10.26 36.10
CA GLY A 96 -42.44 11.67 35.62
C GLY A 96 -41.12 12.27 35.11
N ALA A 97 -41.00 13.14 34.10
CA ALA A 97 -41.94 14.10 33.52
C ALA A 97 -41.47 14.55 32.11
N LYS A 98 -42.43 15.02 31.30
CA LYS A 98 -42.28 15.65 29.97
C LYS A 98 -42.23 17.17 30.08
N THR A 99 -41.49 17.88 29.22
CA THR A 99 -41.77 19.26 28.72
C THR A 99 -40.69 19.69 27.72
N ARG A 100 -40.84 20.60 26.75
CA ARG A 100 -41.88 21.00 25.78
C ARG A 100 -41.16 21.98 24.82
N LYS A 101 -41.68 22.12 23.60
CA LYS A 101 -41.10 22.83 22.43
C LYS A 101 -41.16 24.37 22.55
N SER A 102 -40.25 25.08 21.86
CA SER A 102 -40.29 26.54 21.61
C SER A 102 -40.38 26.81 20.10
N PRO A 103 -41.26 27.72 19.59
CA PRO A 103 -41.32 28.06 18.17
C PRO A 103 -40.53 29.33 17.80
N THR A 104 -39.80 29.21 16.70
CA THR A 104 -39.51 30.17 15.61
C THR A 104 -39.60 31.68 15.87
N ARG A 105 -38.47 32.40 15.80
CA ARG A 105 -38.40 33.83 15.48
C ARG A 105 -37.66 34.03 14.14
N LEU A 106 -38.31 34.70 13.18
CA LEU A 106 -37.70 35.22 11.95
C LEU A 106 -36.65 36.29 12.31
N ARG A 107 -35.52 36.31 11.60
CA ARG A 107 -34.38 37.20 11.89
C ARG A 107 -34.25 38.29 10.81
N PRO A 108 -33.82 39.52 11.15
CA PRO A 108 -33.56 40.56 10.16
C PRO A 108 -32.27 40.26 9.37
N LEU A 109 -32.28 40.58 8.08
CA LEU A 109 -31.15 40.44 7.14
C LEU A 109 -29.92 41.25 7.60
N GLN A 110 -28.72 40.75 7.32
CA GLN A 110 -27.44 41.32 7.79
C GLN A 110 -26.72 42.15 6.71
N ARG A 111 -25.91 43.09 7.18
CA ARG A 111 -25.10 44.00 6.37
C ARG A 111 -24.09 43.20 5.52
N GLY A 112 -24.34 43.15 4.21
CA GLY A 112 -23.57 42.34 3.25
C GLY A 112 -24.45 41.56 2.28
N GLU A 113 -25.75 41.44 2.54
CA GLU A 113 -26.72 40.95 1.55
C GLU A 113 -26.93 42.00 0.46
N ALA A 114 -26.39 41.72 -0.72
CA ALA A 114 -26.58 42.57 -1.87
C ALA A 114 -28.00 42.42 -2.43
N ILE A 115 -28.65 43.55 -2.68
CA ILE A 115 -29.93 43.66 -3.38
C ILE A 115 -29.68 43.36 -4.86
N TYR A 116 -29.44 42.10 -5.23
CA TYR A 116 -29.24 41.73 -6.64
C TYR A 116 -30.55 41.67 -7.46
N ASN A 117 -31.68 42.06 -6.87
CA ASN A 117 -33.01 41.95 -7.48
C ASN A 117 -33.70 43.30 -7.71
N LYS A 118 -32.97 44.32 -8.18
CA LYS A 118 -33.62 45.50 -8.79
C LYS A 118 -33.21 45.58 -10.25
N GLY A 119 -34.17 45.24 -11.11
CA GLY A 119 -33.99 45.00 -12.53
C GLY A 119 -33.55 46.25 -13.29
N GLY A 120 -32.23 46.45 -13.43
CA GLY A 120 -31.68 47.45 -14.34
C GLY A 120 -31.94 47.09 -15.81
N LEU A 121 -31.98 48.11 -16.68
CA LEU A 121 -32.24 48.01 -18.13
C LEU A 121 -31.34 46.99 -18.86
N HIS A 122 -30.13 46.72 -18.34
CA HIS A 122 -29.17 45.77 -18.92
C HIS A 122 -29.23 44.36 -18.32
N THR A 123 -30.22 44.04 -17.49
CA THR A 123 -30.35 42.71 -16.86
C THR A 123 -30.52 41.59 -17.87
N VAL A 124 -31.26 41.82 -18.95
CA VAL A 124 -31.45 40.83 -20.01
C VAL A 124 -30.14 40.55 -20.74
N VAL A 125 -29.37 41.61 -21.06
CA VAL A 125 -28.06 41.49 -21.73
C VAL A 125 -27.06 40.79 -20.81
N ARG A 126 -26.99 41.19 -19.54
CA ARG A 126 -26.12 40.56 -18.53
C ARG A 126 -26.48 39.08 -18.30
N LYS A 127 -27.78 38.75 -18.25
CA LYS A 127 -28.25 37.37 -18.10
C LYS A 127 -27.92 36.52 -19.32
N ARG A 128 -28.08 37.07 -20.54
CA ARG A 128 -27.66 36.39 -21.79
C ARG A 128 -26.16 36.13 -21.81
N GLU A 129 -25.36 37.12 -21.43
CA GLU A 129 -23.90 36.96 -21.36
C GLU A 129 -23.47 35.97 -20.28
N GLN A 130 -24.11 36.02 -19.10
CA GLN A 130 -23.87 35.05 -18.03
C GLN A 130 -24.22 33.62 -18.46
N ASN A 131 -25.32 33.44 -19.18
CA ASN A 131 -25.71 32.14 -19.74
C ASN A 131 -24.71 31.66 -20.79
N ARG A 132 -24.26 32.54 -21.69
CA ARG A 132 -23.23 32.23 -22.69
C ARG A 132 -21.95 31.75 -22.02
N ILE A 133 -21.43 32.51 -21.06
CA ILE A 133 -20.23 32.15 -20.30
C ILE A 133 -20.44 30.82 -19.56
N ALA A 134 -21.62 30.59 -18.97
CA ALA A 134 -21.93 29.34 -18.28
C ALA A 134 -21.94 28.14 -19.24
N ASP A 135 -22.48 28.30 -20.44
CA ASP A 135 -22.53 27.25 -21.45
C ASP A 135 -21.15 26.99 -22.08
N GLU A 136 -20.36 28.04 -22.35
CA GLU A 136 -18.96 27.91 -22.78
C GLU A 136 -18.11 27.21 -21.70
N ASN A 137 -18.28 27.58 -20.43
CA ASN A 137 -17.62 26.91 -19.31
C ASN A 137 -18.04 25.45 -19.16
N ARG A 138 -19.33 25.12 -19.36
CA ARG A 138 -19.82 23.74 -19.39
C ARG A 138 -19.17 22.94 -20.52
N ALA A 139 -19.03 23.53 -21.71
CA ALA A 139 -18.38 22.90 -22.85
C ALA A 139 -16.88 22.67 -22.60
N ILE A 140 -16.17 23.64 -22.04
CA ILE A 140 -14.76 23.51 -21.64
C ILE A 140 -14.59 22.42 -20.58
N LEU A 141 -15.44 22.40 -19.55
CA LEU A 141 -15.40 21.37 -18.51
C LEU A 141 -15.73 19.99 -19.07
N ALA A 142 -16.71 19.87 -19.97
CA ALA A 142 -17.02 18.63 -20.67
C ALA A 142 -15.81 18.16 -21.49
N ARG A 143 -15.12 19.07 -22.19
CA ARG A 143 -13.88 18.78 -22.92
C ARG A 143 -12.73 18.36 -22.02
N ILE A 144 -12.54 18.98 -20.85
CA ILE A 144 -11.49 18.60 -19.89
C ILE A 144 -11.82 17.23 -19.26
N LYS A 145 -13.10 17.00 -18.91
CA LYS A 145 -13.55 15.74 -18.29
C LYS A 145 -13.56 14.58 -19.28
N ASN A 146 -14.00 14.80 -20.51
CA ASN A 146 -14.06 13.78 -21.58
C ASN A 146 -12.74 13.66 -22.33
N GLY A 147 -11.91 14.71 -22.33
CA GLY A 147 -10.52 14.72 -22.79
C GLY A 147 -9.60 13.80 -21.98
N LYS A 148 -10.11 13.16 -20.92
CA LYS A 148 -9.51 11.96 -20.33
C LYS A 148 -9.36 10.80 -21.33
N ASN A 149 -10.10 10.83 -22.44
CA ASN A 149 -9.98 9.88 -23.56
C ASN A 149 -8.96 10.36 -24.61
N THR A 150 -8.52 11.62 -24.56
CA THR A 150 -7.31 12.15 -25.20
C THR A 150 -6.17 12.19 -24.18
N ARG A 151 -6.07 11.11 -23.38
CA ARG A 151 -4.97 10.94 -22.44
C ARG A 151 -3.67 10.89 -23.25
N SER A 152 -2.62 11.57 -22.77
CA SER A 152 -1.26 11.31 -23.23
C SER A 152 -1.07 9.80 -23.31
N PHE A 153 -0.46 9.30 -24.39
CA PHE A 153 -0.17 7.87 -24.57
C PHE A 153 0.52 7.26 -23.33
N TYR A 154 1.21 8.11 -22.56
CA TYR A 154 1.80 7.79 -21.27
C TYR A 154 0.92 8.26 -20.11
N ASP A 155 0.35 7.31 -19.37
CA ASP A 155 -0.24 7.57 -18.06
C ASP A 155 0.87 7.68 -17.01
N HIS A 156 1.29 8.90 -16.68
CA HIS A 156 2.32 9.17 -15.66
C HIS A 156 1.92 8.65 -14.26
N GLY A 157 0.62 8.58 -13.97
CA GLY A 157 0.12 8.00 -12.72
C GLY A 157 0.34 6.49 -12.67
N ARG A 158 0.16 5.80 -13.80
CA ARG A 158 0.49 4.37 -13.93
C ARG A 158 2.01 4.16 -13.88
N MET A 159 2.77 4.92 -14.65
CA MET A 159 4.23 4.85 -14.70
C MET A 159 4.89 5.09 -13.33
N GLY A 160 4.36 6.04 -12.55
CA GLY A 160 4.85 6.29 -11.19
C GLY A 160 4.53 5.16 -10.20
N LYS A 161 3.45 4.40 -10.42
CA LYS A 161 3.14 3.20 -9.61
C LYS A 161 4.07 2.04 -9.98
N GLU A 162 4.22 1.80 -11.29
CA GLU A 162 5.11 0.77 -11.84
C GLU A 162 6.56 0.98 -11.37
N GLU A 163 7.06 2.22 -11.37
CA GLU A 163 8.42 2.51 -10.91
C GLU A 163 8.59 2.30 -9.40
N LYS A 164 7.58 2.64 -8.58
CA LYS A 164 7.60 2.33 -7.13
C LYS A 164 7.66 0.83 -6.86
N GLU A 165 6.90 0.04 -7.62
CA GLU A 165 6.91 -1.43 -7.52
C GLU A 165 8.23 -2.02 -7.98
N ARG A 166 8.76 -1.54 -9.11
CA ARG A 166 10.08 -1.90 -9.62
C ARG A 166 11.18 -1.63 -8.60
N LEU A 167 11.20 -0.43 -8.00
CA LEU A 167 12.17 -0.08 -6.95
C LEU A 167 12.03 -1.00 -5.72
N LYS A 168 10.81 -1.39 -5.35
CA LYS A 168 10.57 -2.35 -4.27
C LYS A 168 11.14 -3.73 -4.62
N TYR A 169 10.94 -4.22 -5.84
CA TYR A 169 11.51 -5.51 -6.28
C TYR A 169 13.04 -5.46 -6.31
N ILE A 170 13.62 -4.40 -6.88
CA ILE A 170 15.09 -4.19 -6.89
C ILE A 170 15.64 -4.17 -5.46
N LYS A 171 14.98 -3.42 -4.56
CA LYS A 171 15.37 -3.39 -3.15
C LYS A 171 15.29 -4.78 -2.53
N ASN A 172 14.21 -5.53 -2.75
CA ASN A 172 14.04 -6.88 -2.20
C ASN A 172 15.08 -7.89 -2.71
N ILE A 173 15.49 -7.77 -3.98
CA ILE A 173 16.50 -8.64 -4.62
C ILE A 173 17.93 -8.21 -4.24
N SER A 174 18.13 -6.94 -3.88
CA SER A 174 19.45 -6.44 -3.50
C SER A 174 20.03 -7.19 -2.30
N LYS A 175 21.30 -7.60 -2.42
CA LYS A 175 22.02 -8.32 -1.36
C LYS A 175 22.15 -7.49 -0.08
N SER A 176 22.22 -6.16 -0.19
CA SER A 176 22.27 -5.23 0.95
C SER A 176 20.98 -5.26 1.78
N TYR A 177 19.81 -5.16 1.14
CA TYR A 177 18.54 -5.23 1.84
C TYR A 177 18.32 -6.58 2.53
N GLN A 178 18.72 -7.70 1.91
CA GLN A 178 18.64 -9.01 2.56
C GLN A 178 19.53 -9.10 3.81
N ARG A 179 20.71 -8.46 3.81
CA ARG A 179 21.55 -8.36 5.01
C ARG A 179 20.86 -7.52 6.09
N ASP A 180 20.33 -6.36 5.72
CA ASP A 180 19.65 -5.46 6.67
C ASP A 180 18.46 -6.14 7.34
N VAL A 181 17.64 -6.86 6.56
CA VAL A 181 16.49 -7.64 7.10
C VAL A 181 16.96 -8.72 8.08
N ARG A 182 18.07 -9.41 7.82
CA ARG A 182 18.64 -10.40 8.75
C ARG A 182 19.15 -9.75 10.03
N VAL A 183 19.85 -8.63 9.92
CA VAL A 183 20.33 -7.86 11.07
C VAL A 183 19.17 -7.36 11.93
N GLN A 184 18.11 -6.83 11.32
CA GLN A 184 16.93 -6.37 12.05
C GLN A 184 16.20 -7.53 12.75
N LYS A 185 16.04 -8.69 12.09
CA LYS A 185 15.49 -9.89 12.74
C LYS A 185 16.33 -10.35 13.93
N ALA A 186 17.66 -10.31 13.81
CA ALA A 186 18.56 -10.67 14.91
C ALA A 186 18.42 -9.68 16.09
N LYS A 187 18.34 -8.37 15.81
CA LYS A 187 18.10 -7.33 16.83
C LYS A 187 16.75 -7.52 17.53
N ALA A 188 15.67 -7.74 16.77
CA ALA A 188 14.34 -7.98 17.32
C ALA A 188 14.29 -9.23 18.21
N ARG A 189 14.96 -10.32 17.79
CA ARG A 189 15.07 -11.55 18.58
C ARG A 189 15.87 -11.33 19.87
N LYS A 190 16.95 -10.55 19.81
CA LYS A 190 17.75 -10.16 20.99
C LYS A 190 16.92 -9.31 21.97
N GLN A 191 16.15 -8.34 21.46
CA GLN A 191 15.25 -7.52 22.28
C GLN A 191 14.16 -8.36 22.95
N MET A 192 13.54 -9.30 22.23
CA MET A 192 12.56 -10.23 22.80
C MET A 192 13.18 -11.09 23.90
N MET A 193 14.37 -11.66 23.69
CA MET A 193 15.06 -12.43 24.72
C MET A 193 15.42 -11.59 25.95
N GLN A 194 15.87 -10.35 25.76
CA GLN A 194 16.14 -9.43 26.87
C GLN A 194 14.87 -9.10 27.64
N SER A 195 13.75 -8.87 26.94
CA SER A 195 12.46 -8.64 27.59
C SER A 195 11.94 -9.86 28.36
N SER A 196 12.14 -11.08 27.84
CA SER A 196 11.75 -12.31 28.56
C SER A 196 12.65 -12.59 29.76
N ILE A 197 13.95 -12.32 29.65
CA ILE A 197 14.89 -12.46 30.77
C ILE A 197 14.54 -11.45 31.87
N ALA A 198 14.27 -10.19 31.51
CA ALA A 198 13.88 -9.14 32.45
C ALA A 198 12.55 -9.46 33.18
N GLN A 199 11.58 -10.06 32.49
CA GLN A 199 10.33 -10.51 33.12
C GLN A 199 10.55 -11.71 34.06
N ASN A 200 11.46 -12.62 33.74
CA ASN A 200 11.78 -13.77 34.58
C ASN A 200 12.59 -13.37 35.83
N THR A 201 13.46 -12.35 35.74
CA THR A 201 14.21 -11.83 36.89
C THR A 201 13.38 -10.97 37.86
N MET A 202 12.20 -10.50 37.46
CA MET A 202 11.27 -9.78 38.35
C MET A 202 10.36 -10.70 39.18
N PHE A 203 10.31 -12.00 38.87
CA PHE A 203 9.53 -13.01 39.59
C PHE A 203 10.40 -14.06 40.30
N ALA A 204 11.71 -13.83 40.44
CA ALA A 204 12.53 -14.63 41.33
C ALA A 204 12.16 -14.28 42.79
N PRO A 205 11.69 -15.23 43.62
CA PRO A 205 11.42 -14.95 45.02
C PRO A 205 12.74 -14.58 45.70
N THR A 206 12.83 -13.35 46.17
CA THR A 206 13.89 -12.92 47.09
C THR A 206 13.77 -13.80 48.34
N SER A 207 14.60 -14.84 48.43
CA SER A 207 14.78 -15.67 49.61
C SER A 207 15.43 -14.82 50.71
N MET A 208 14.63 -13.97 51.35
CA MET A 208 14.93 -13.30 52.61
C MET A 208 14.28 -14.11 53.73
N GLY A 209 15.10 -14.74 54.57
CA GLY A 209 14.67 -15.29 55.86
C GLY A 209 15.29 -16.65 56.20
N GLY A 210 16.35 -16.65 57.02
CA GLY A 210 16.61 -17.76 57.94
C GLY A 210 15.49 -17.86 59.00
N PRO A 211 15.52 -18.79 59.98
CA PRO A 211 16.71 -19.15 60.77
C PRO A 211 16.73 -20.64 61.23
N ALA A 212 17.60 -20.92 62.22
CA ALA A 212 17.56 -22.01 63.20
C ALA A 212 18.69 -23.04 63.08
N GLY A 213 19.59 -22.97 64.07
CA GLY A 213 20.58 -24.00 64.34
C GLY A 213 19.95 -25.25 64.96
N TYR A 214 20.55 -26.39 64.64
CA TYR A 214 20.60 -27.66 65.36
C TYR A 214 21.97 -28.23 64.91
N GLY A 215 22.96 -28.45 65.77
CA GLY A 215 22.96 -29.47 66.80
C GLY A 215 23.37 -30.81 66.18
N GLY A 216 24.66 -31.16 66.25
CA GLY A 216 25.19 -32.41 65.68
C GLY A 216 26.66 -32.66 66.01
N LEU A 217 26.92 -33.07 67.25
CA LEU A 217 28.16 -33.68 67.72
C LEU A 217 28.31 -35.11 67.15
N GLY A 218 29.56 -35.51 66.87
CA GLY A 218 29.99 -36.88 66.53
C GLY A 218 30.83 -36.87 65.26
N GLY A 219 32.11 -37.25 65.21
CA GLY A 219 32.91 -38.06 66.11
C GLY A 219 33.59 -39.16 65.28
N GLY A 220 34.92 -39.09 65.14
CA GLY A 220 35.81 -40.26 65.06
C GLY A 220 36.11 -40.91 63.70
N GLY A 221 37.42 -41.00 63.40
CA GLY A 221 38.09 -42.06 62.63
C GLY A 221 38.15 -41.82 61.12
N GLY A 222 39.28 -41.92 60.42
CA GLY A 222 40.61 -42.47 60.69
C GLY A 222 41.19 -42.92 59.35
N GLY A 223 42.46 -42.61 59.09
CA GLY A 223 43.17 -42.92 57.85
C GLY A 223 44.18 -41.84 57.49
#